data_AF-A0AA95FK63-F1
#
_entry.id   AF-A0AA95FK63-F1
#
_cell.length_a   1.000
_cell.length_b   1.000
_cell.length_c   1.000
_cell.angle_alpha   90.00
_cell.angle_beta   90.00
_cell.angle_gamma   90.00
#
_symmetry.space_group_name_H-M   'P 1'
#
loop_
_entity.id
_entity.type
_entity.pdbx_description
1 polymer ?
#
loop_
_entity_poly.entity_id
_entity_poly.type
_entity_poly.pdbx_seq_one_letter_code
_entity_poly.pdbx_strand_id
1 'polypeptide(L)'
;MKTKAIYNNTAVKSRYEILKGKTSEPNESGYGFKTVPDGNGGTTTQTNPLNPDTNPDKMKVGIYPTSYGYIHTHLDKADGKMAVKIFSPADINAFLAFLHNAQTNGIPFGSIFGGMIASDPDTGHNIYQMIYTGDGTDLPTELTDIQLKVLKNEYIKIAQRIVNDNEGVLTHLDMQKIYYLFLKKMNMKNIVLSKIEYNTSTYKIVKFDNNGNPIEETCP
;
A
#
# COMPACT_ATOMS: atom_id res chain seq x y z
N MET A 1 16.94 7.55 0.42
CA MET A 1 15.75 7.02 -0.28
C MET A 1 14.50 7.34 0.53
N LYS A 2 13.41 7.81 -0.11
CA LYS A 2 12.16 8.19 0.57
C LYS A 2 11.57 7.03 1.39
N THR A 3 11.46 5.82 0.81
CA THR A 3 11.01 4.59 1.51
C THR A 3 11.76 4.36 2.82
N LYS A 4 13.10 4.36 2.76
CA LYS A 4 13.97 4.14 3.92
C LYS A 4 13.74 5.19 5.00
N ALA A 5 13.59 6.47 4.62
CA ALA A 5 13.31 7.55 5.56
C ALA A 5 11.92 7.41 6.22
N ILE A 6 10.90 7.04 5.43
CA ILE A 6 9.53 6.82 5.92
C ILE A 6 9.49 5.63 6.87
N TYR A 7 10.05 4.48 6.49
CA TYR A 7 10.08 3.30 7.35
C TYR A 7 10.88 3.52 8.64
N ASN A 8 12.00 4.24 8.58
CA ASN A 8 12.81 4.52 9.77
C ASN A 8 12.23 5.60 10.70
N ASN A 9 11.13 6.27 10.32
CA ASN A 9 10.38 7.10 11.27
C ASN A 9 9.87 6.21 12.41
N THR A 10 10.19 6.56 13.66
CA THR A 10 9.87 5.77 14.85
C THR A 10 8.38 5.43 14.96
N ALA A 11 7.50 6.39 14.66
CA ALA A 11 6.07 6.17 14.69
C ALA A 11 5.66 5.16 13.62
N VAL A 12 6.13 5.31 12.38
CA VAL A 12 5.83 4.38 11.27
C VAL A 12 6.37 2.97 11.56
N LYS A 13 7.65 2.86 11.92
CA LYS A 13 8.30 1.56 12.21
C LYS A 13 7.54 0.79 13.28
N SER A 14 7.25 1.44 14.41
CA SER A 14 6.56 0.80 15.53
C SER A 14 5.17 0.28 15.16
N ARG A 15 4.48 0.92 14.20
CA ARG A 15 3.18 0.44 13.71
C ARG A 15 3.32 -0.77 12.79
N TYR A 16 4.34 -0.82 11.93
CA TYR A 16 4.63 -2.04 11.17
C TYR A 16 4.94 -3.23 12.07
N GLU A 17 5.68 -3.04 13.17
CA GLU A 17 5.95 -4.10 14.15
C GLU A 17 4.67 -4.66 14.76
N ILE A 18 3.70 -3.78 15.08
CA ILE A 18 2.39 -4.21 15.57
C ILE A 18 1.62 -4.96 14.48
N LEU A 19 1.56 -4.42 13.26
CA LEU A 19 0.79 -5.01 12.16
C LEU A 19 1.34 -6.35 11.66
N LYS A 20 2.65 -6.60 11.80
CA LYS A 20 3.24 -7.90 11.48
C LYS A 20 2.57 -9.05 12.24
N GLY A 21 2.24 -8.82 13.52
CA GLY A 21 1.55 -9.80 14.36
C GLY A 21 0.08 -10.01 14.02
N LYS A 22 -0.46 -9.27 13.03
CA LYS A 22 -1.88 -9.22 12.71
C LYS A 22 -2.24 -9.74 11.33
N THR A 23 -1.28 -10.19 10.52
CA THR A 23 -1.59 -10.69 9.16
C THR A 23 -2.46 -11.95 9.17
N SER A 24 -2.52 -12.69 10.28
CA SER A 24 -3.39 -13.85 10.45
C SER A 24 -4.74 -13.54 11.11
N GLU A 25 -5.05 -12.27 11.41
CA GLU A 25 -6.36 -11.86 11.96
C GLU A 25 -7.48 -12.00 10.92
N PRO A 26 -8.76 -12.12 11.34
CA PRO A 26 -9.89 -12.25 10.40
C PRO A 26 -10.26 -10.95 9.67
N ASN A 27 -9.74 -9.80 10.11
CA ASN A 27 -10.02 -8.50 9.50
C ASN A 27 -8.72 -7.71 9.36
N GLU A 28 -8.61 -6.90 8.31
CA GLU A 28 -7.47 -5.99 8.17
C GLU A 28 -7.41 -4.96 9.31
N SER A 29 -6.19 -4.70 9.77
CA SER A 29 -5.87 -3.66 10.75
C SER A 29 -4.93 -2.63 10.11
N GLY A 30 -5.04 -1.37 10.50
CA GLY A 30 -4.11 -0.35 10.01
C GLY A 30 -3.97 0.88 10.89
N TYR A 31 -3.14 1.80 10.42
CA TYR A 31 -2.87 3.09 11.06
C TYR A 31 -2.79 4.21 10.03
N GLY A 32 -3.46 5.33 10.31
CA GLY A 32 -3.29 6.58 9.58
C GLY A 32 -2.26 7.49 10.27
N PHE A 33 -1.55 8.29 9.49
CA PHE A 33 -0.51 9.19 9.95
C PHE A 33 -0.85 10.62 9.59
N LYS A 34 -0.77 11.50 10.59
CA LYS A 34 -0.93 12.94 10.38
C LYS A 34 0.06 13.73 11.23
N THR A 35 0.37 14.93 10.76
CA THR A 35 1.24 15.87 11.46
C THR A 35 0.41 16.67 12.47
N VAL A 36 0.91 16.80 13.71
CA VAL A 36 0.30 17.60 14.79
C VAL A 36 1.37 18.45 15.48
N PRO A 37 1.01 19.57 16.14
CA PRO A 37 1.95 20.34 16.95
C PRO A 37 2.52 19.51 18.11
N ASP A 38 3.80 19.70 18.43
CA ASP A 38 4.47 19.00 19.55
C ASP A 38 4.40 19.77 20.88
N GLY A 39 3.78 20.95 20.90
CA GLY A 39 3.69 21.84 22.06
C GLY A 39 4.89 22.77 22.26
N ASN A 40 5.98 22.58 21.53
CA ASN A 40 7.22 23.37 21.60
C ASN A 40 7.50 24.17 20.32
N GLY A 41 6.46 24.43 19.51
CA GLY A 41 6.58 25.12 18.23
C GLY A 41 7.07 24.24 17.07
N GLY A 42 7.30 22.94 17.32
CA GLY A 42 7.60 21.95 16.31
C GLY A 42 6.37 21.13 15.90
N THR A 43 6.61 20.09 15.12
CA THR A 43 5.58 19.12 14.72
C THR A 43 6.02 17.70 15.02
N THR A 44 5.04 16.83 15.27
CA THR A 44 5.24 15.40 15.51
C THR A 44 4.20 14.58 14.76
N THR A 45 4.43 13.27 14.70
CA THR A 45 3.53 12.30 14.07
C THR A 45 2.49 11.81 15.07
N GLN A 46 1.21 12.04 14.78
CA GLN A 46 0.12 11.32 15.43
C GLN A 46 -0.29 10.12 14.58
N THR A 47 -0.42 8.97 15.22
CA THR A 47 -0.93 7.74 14.61
C THR A 47 -2.34 7.44 15.12
N ASN A 48 -3.28 7.18 14.22
CA ASN A 48 -4.64 6.78 14.59
C ASN A 48 -4.92 5.37 14.07
N PRO A 49 -5.46 4.45 14.88
CA PRO A 49 -5.95 3.17 14.39
C PRO A 49 -6.97 3.39 13.28
N LEU A 50 -6.90 2.56 12.25
CA LEU A 50 -7.88 2.47 11.20
C LEU A 50 -8.77 1.27 11.49
N ASN A 51 -10.08 1.50 11.44
CA ASN A 51 -11.03 0.43 11.70
C ASN A 51 -11.30 -0.33 10.39
N PRO A 52 -11.38 -1.66 10.43
CA PRO A 52 -11.92 -2.43 9.32
C PRO A 52 -13.32 -1.92 8.99
N ASP A 53 -13.63 -1.85 7.69
CA ASP A 53 -14.99 -1.65 7.23
C ASP A 53 -15.83 -2.90 7.58
N THR A 54 -17.13 -2.86 7.37
CA THR A 54 -18.03 -4.02 7.40
C THR A 54 -17.60 -5.20 6.50
N ASN A 55 -16.62 -4.98 5.63
CA ASN A 55 -15.97 -6.00 4.81
C ASN A 55 -14.54 -6.25 5.34
N PRO A 56 -14.14 -7.51 5.61
CA PRO A 56 -12.84 -7.84 6.22
C PRO A 56 -11.63 -7.42 5.37
N ASP A 57 -11.79 -7.33 4.04
CA ASP A 57 -10.77 -6.94 3.06
C ASP A 57 -10.89 -5.45 2.66
N LYS A 58 -11.41 -4.62 3.56
CA LYS A 58 -11.53 -3.18 3.35
C LYS A 58 -11.23 -2.45 4.62
N MET A 59 -10.54 -1.33 4.45
CA MET A 59 -10.22 -0.44 5.55
C MET A 59 -10.66 0.98 5.21
N LYS A 60 -11.34 1.64 6.15
CA LYS A 60 -11.76 3.03 5.98
C LYS A 60 -10.67 3.96 6.50
N VAL A 61 -10.02 4.69 5.60
CA VAL A 61 -8.97 5.65 5.96
C VAL A 61 -9.56 7.04 6.16
N GLY A 62 -9.49 7.56 7.38
CA GLY A 62 -9.83 8.95 7.66
C GLY A 62 -8.73 9.88 7.16
N ILE A 63 -9.03 10.73 6.18
CA ILE A 63 -8.11 11.73 5.63
C ILE A 63 -8.45 13.10 6.21
N TYR A 64 -7.46 13.75 6.81
CA TYR A 64 -7.53 15.07 7.41
C TYR A 64 -6.55 16.01 6.69
N PRO A 65 -6.69 17.34 6.84
CA PRO A 65 -5.81 18.30 6.18
C PRO A 65 -4.30 18.09 6.41
N THR A 66 -3.90 17.47 7.52
CA THR A 66 -2.50 17.16 7.85
C THR A 66 -2.12 15.68 7.69
N SER A 67 -3.02 14.86 7.15
CA SER A 67 -2.77 13.45 6.88
C SER A 67 -1.74 13.29 5.75
N TYR A 68 -0.73 12.46 5.98
CA TYR A 68 0.36 12.24 5.03
C TYR A 68 0.64 10.76 4.73
N GLY A 69 -0.04 9.82 5.38
CA GLY A 69 0.01 8.44 4.92
C GLY A 69 -0.87 7.49 5.70
N TYR A 70 -0.85 6.24 5.28
CA TYR A 70 -1.52 5.14 5.96
C TYR A 70 -0.72 3.84 5.77
N ILE A 71 -0.89 2.91 6.71
CA ILE A 71 -0.40 1.54 6.58
C ILE A 71 -1.48 0.54 7.03
N HIS A 72 -1.51 -0.65 6.44
CA HIS A 72 -2.41 -1.73 6.89
C HIS A 72 -1.86 -3.13 6.65
N THR A 73 -2.53 -4.14 7.21
CA THR A 73 -2.27 -5.55 6.92
C THR A 73 -3.02 -6.01 5.69
N HIS A 74 -2.45 -6.92 4.92
CA HIS A 74 -3.20 -7.81 4.04
C HIS A 74 -3.20 -9.22 4.65
N LEU A 75 -4.35 -9.90 4.64
CA LEU A 75 -4.57 -11.11 5.43
C LEU A 75 -3.99 -12.38 4.80
N ASP A 76 -3.57 -13.33 5.65
CA ASP A 76 -3.02 -14.63 5.28
C ASP A 76 -4.09 -15.53 4.64
N LYS A 77 -5.32 -15.46 5.15
CA LYS A 77 -6.47 -16.24 4.73
C LYS A 77 -7.68 -15.33 4.57
N ALA A 78 -8.50 -15.59 3.56
CA ALA A 78 -9.84 -15.03 3.44
C ALA A 78 -10.83 -16.17 3.20
N ASP A 79 -11.32 -16.84 4.25
CA ASP A 79 -12.50 -17.74 4.22
C ASP A 79 -12.72 -18.57 2.93
N GLY A 80 -11.72 -19.32 2.47
CA GLY A 80 -11.81 -20.18 1.28
C GLY A 80 -11.88 -19.43 -0.07
N LYS A 81 -11.70 -18.11 -0.05
CA LYS A 81 -11.55 -17.21 -1.20
C LYS A 81 -10.12 -16.66 -1.25
N MET A 82 -9.71 -16.29 -2.45
CA MET A 82 -8.43 -15.61 -2.68
C MET A 82 -8.38 -14.30 -1.89
N ALA A 83 -7.56 -14.24 -0.84
CA ALA A 83 -7.27 -12.99 -0.13
C ALA A 83 -6.53 -12.02 -1.06
N VAL A 84 -6.82 -10.73 -0.97
CA VAL A 84 -6.06 -9.69 -1.66
C VAL A 84 -4.68 -9.63 -1.01
N LYS A 85 -3.62 -9.95 -1.74
CA LYS A 85 -2.26 -10.08 -1.17
C LYS A 85 -1.33 -8.88 -1.38
N ILE A 86 -1.73 -7.96 -2.25
CA ILE A 86 -1.06 -6.66 -2.47
C ILE A 86 -2.11 -5.57 -2.70
N PHE A 87 -1.72 -4.30 -2.59
CA PHE A 87 -2.58 -3.13 -2.84
C PHE A 87 -3.65 -3.38 -3.92
N SER A 88 -4.90 -3.41 -3.47
CA SER A 88 -6.09 -3.50 -4.31
C SER A 88 -6.37 -2.16 -5.02
N PRO A 89 -7.32 -2.13 -5.97
CA PRO A 89 -7.79 -0.88 -6.54
C PRO A 89 -8.31 0.12 -5.50
N ALA A 90 -8.89 -0.37 -4.40
CA ALA A 90 -9.35 0.48 -3.31
C ALA A 90 -8.18 1.11 -2.55
N ASP A 91 -7.09 0.37 -2.33
CA ASP A 91 -5.89 0.90 -1.68
C ASP A 91 -5.18 1.94 -2.55
N ILE A 92 -5.06 1.68 -3.85
CA ILE A 92 -4.51 2.64 -4.81
C ILE A 92 -5.37 3.91 -4.86
N ASN A 93 -6.70 3.78 -4.82
CA ASN A 93 -7.60 4.93 -4.79
C ASN A 93 -7.53 5.70 -3.46
N ALA A 94 -7.36 5.01 -2.34
CA ALA A 94 -7.10 5.66 -1.05
C ALA A 94 -5.78 6.46 -1.11
N PHE A 95 -4.73 5.90 -1.70
CA PHE A 95 -3.47 6.62 -1.90
C PHE A 95 -3.64 7.86 -2.78
N LEU A 96 -4.43 7.76 -3.86
CA LEU A 96 -4.78 8.92 -4.69
C LEU A 96 -5.51 10.01 -3.90
N ALA A 97 -6.43 9.65 -3.00
CA ALA A 97 -7.09 10.62 -2.12
C ALA A 97 -6.11 11.33 -1.17
N PHE A 98 -5.06 10.65 -0.68
CA PHE A 98 -3.98 11.32 0.05
C PHE A 98 -3.18 12.29 -0.82
N LEU A 99 -2.98 11.99 -2.11
CA LEU A 99 -2.31 12.89 -3.04
C LEU A 99 -3.15 14.14 -3.32
N HIS A 100 -4.46 14.01 -3.53
CA HIS A 100 -5.37 15.16 -3.67
C HIS A 100 -5.44 16.00 -2.39
N ASN A 101 -5.46 15.35 -1.22
CA ASN A 101 -5.37 16.06 0.06
C ASN A 101 -4.04 16.83 0.18
N ALA A 102 -2.92 16.23 -0.23
CA ALA A 102 -1.62 16.88 -0.21
C ALA A 102 -1.57 18.11 -1.13
N GLN A 103 -2.11 17.98 -2.34
CA GLN A 103 -2.23 19.08 -3.29
C GLN A 103 -3.06 20.24 -2.72
N THR A 104 -4.21 19.91 -2.13
CA THR A 104 -5.15 20.88 -1.56
C THR A 104 -4.56 21.62 -0.36
N ASN A 105 -3.78 20.93 0.48
CA ASN A 105 -3.27 21.47 1.75
C ASN A 105 -1.78 21.84 1.71
N GLY A 106 -1.14 21.83 0.53
CA GLY A 106 0.27 22.18 0.38
C GLY A 106 1.24 21.22 1.10
N ILE A 107 0.86 19.96 1.30
CA ILE A 107 1.76 18.95 1.86
C ILE A 107 2.73 18.51 0.76
N PRO A 108 4.05 18.47 1.01
CA PRO A 108 5.00 17.97 0.03
C PRO A 108 4.66 16.54 -0.41
N PHE A 109 4.47 16.33 -1.72
CA PHE A 109 4.18 14.99 -2.26
C PHE A 109 5.20 13.92 -1.85
N GLY A 110 6.46 14.31 -1.64
CA GLY A 110 7.51 13.41 -1.19
C GLY A 110 7.34 12.83 0.21
N SER A 111 6.44 13.38 1.04
CA SER A 111 6.09 12.79 2.34
C SER A 111 4.87 11.87 2.27
N ILE A 112 4.18 11.80 1.13
CA ILE A 112 2.96 11.00 0.99
C ILE A 112 3.30 9.54 0.70
N PHE A 113 2.71 8.63 1.49
CA PHE A 113 2.89 7.19 1.29
C PHE A 113 1.64 6.39 1.64
N GLY A 114 1.43 5.30 0.91
CA GLY A 114 0.52 4.22 1.28
C GLY A 114 1.35 2.96 1.49
N GLY A 115 1.13 2.27 2.61
CA GLY A 115 1.92 1.10 2.97
C GLY A 115 1.04 -0.10 3.29
N MET A 116 1.58 -1.29 3.11
CA MET A 116 0.97 -2.51 3.63
C MET A 116 2.02 -3.46 4.17
N ILE A 117 1.60 -4.41 5.00
CA ILE A 117 2.38 -5.59 5.38
C ILE A 117 1.58 -6.85 5.04
N ALA A 118 2.22 -7.79 4.34
CA ALA A 118 1.68 -9.11 4.04
C ALA A 118 2.67 -10.19 4.45
N SER A 119 2.15 -11.39 4.65
CA SER A 119 2.96 -12.60 4.56
C SER A 119 3.06 -13.05 3.10
N ASP A 120 4.28 -13.39 2.72
CA ASP A 120 4.64 -13.91 1.41
C ASP A 120 5.19 -15.34 1.60
N PRO A 121 4.77 -16.30 0.77
CA PRO A 121 5.09 -17.72 0.96
C PRO A 121 6.59 -18.03 0.80
N ASP A 122 7.33 -17.19 0.09
CA ASP A 122 8.73 -17.41 -0.29
C ASP A 122 9.75 -16.56 0.50
N THR A 123 9.28 -15.50 1.15
CA THR A 123 10.15 -14.48 1.75
C THR A 123 9.73 -14.08 3.18
N GLY A 124 8.63 -14.64 3.70
CA GLY A 124 8.11 -14.31 5.02
C GLY A 124 7.31 -13.01 4.99
N HIS A 125 7.41 -12.16 6.01
CA HIS A 125 6.71 -10.88 5.98
C HIS A 125 7.42 -9.85 5.11
N ASN A 126 6.66 -9.18 4.25
CA ASN A 126 7.13 -8.07 3.44
C ASN A 126 6.29 -6.83 3.67
N ILE A 127 6.96 -5.69 3.71
CA ILE A 127 6.32 -4.38 3.69
C ILE A 127 6.38 -3.85 2.26
N TYR A 128 5.24 -3.46 1.72
CA TYR A 128 5.17 -2.74 0.45
C TYR A 128 4.79 -1.28 0.71
N GLN A 129 5.43 -0.35 0.01
CA GLN A 129 5.13 1.08 0.09
C GLN A 129 5.01 1.69 -1.30
N MET A 130 3.88 2.35 -1.54
CA MET A 130 3.67 3.26 -2.65
C MET A 130 4.19 4.65 -2.28
N ILE A 131 4.98 5.23 -3.19
CA ILE A 131 5.51 6.59 -3.06
C ILE A 131 5.25 7.33 -4.36
N TYR A 132 4.83 8.59 -4.27
CA TYR A 132 4.64 9.44 -5.43
C TYR A 132 5.91 10.24 -5.75
N THR A 133 6.28 10.26 -7.02
CA THR A 133 7.47 10.94 -7.56
C THR A 133 7.12 12.08 -8.50
N GLY A 134 5.84 12.33 -8.76
CA GLY A 134 5.38 13.46 -9.57
C GLY A 134 5.21 14.74 -8.76
N ASP A 135 4.68 15.77 -9.43
CA ASP A 135 4.45 17.12 -8.90
C ASP A 135 2.96 17.44 -8.67
N GLY A 136 2.06 16.55 -9.10
CA GLY A 136 0.62 16.64 -8.87
C GLY A 136 -0.20 17.14 -10.07
N THR A 137 0.41 17.52 -11.20
CA THR A 137 -0.34 18.07 -12.35
C THR A 137 -1.20 17.02 -13.04
N ASP A 138 -0.74 15.76 -13.04
CA ASP A 138 -1.33 14.66 -13.79
C ASP A 138 -2.10 13.68 -12.89
N LEU A 139 -2.52 14.11 -11.69
CA LEU A 139 -3.29 13.24 -10.80
C LEU A 139 -4.66 12.96 -11.40
N PRO A 140 -5.03 11.68 -11.62
CA PRO A 140 -6.38 11.35 -12.06
C PRO A 140 -7.39 11.67 -10.97
N THR A 141 -8.67 11.80 -11.34
CA THR A 141 -9.75 11.90 -10.37
C THR A 141 -9.91 10.60 -9.58
N GLU A 142 -10.33 10.70 -8.34
CA GLU A 142 -10.71 9.54 -7.53
C GLU A 142 -11.82 8.72 -8.21
N LEU A 143 -11.73 7.41 -8.09
CA LEU A 143 -12.69 6.48 -8.65
C LEU A 143 -13.95 6.40 -7.80
N THR A 144 -15.09 6.32 -8.46
CA THR A 144 -16.39 6.06 -7.83
C THR A 144 -16.49 4.61 -7.33
N ASP A 145 -17.41 4.36 -6.39
CA ASP A 145 -17.69 3.01 -5.88
C ASP A 145 -18.04 2.00 -7.00
N ILE A 146 -18.73 2.46 -8.04
CA ILE A 146 -19.08 1.63 -9.20
C ILE A 146 -17.82 1.21 -9.96
N GLN A 147 -16.91 2.15 -10.24
CA GLN A 147 -15.64 1.87 -10.90
C GLN A 147 -14.75 0.95 -10.05
N LEU A 148 -14.68 1.20 -8.74
CA LEU A 148 -13.93 0.36 -7.80
C LEU A 148 -14.48 -1.06 -7.74
N LYS A 149 -15.80 -1.24 -7.78
CA LYS A 149 -16.42 -2.57 -7.80
C LYS A 149 -16.07 -3.34 -9.07
N VAL A 150 -16.05 -2.68 -10.23
CA VAL A 150 -15.62 -3.29 -11.49
C VAL A 150 -14.15 -3.73 -11.41
N LEU A 151 -13.26 -2.83 -10.97
CA LEU A 151 -11.84 -3.13 -10.82
C LEU A 151 -11.57 -4.23 -9.79
N LYS A 152 -12.31 -4.27 -8.66
CA LYS A 152 -12.22 -5.35 -7.68
C LYS A 152 -12.52 -6.72 -8.30
N ASN A 153 -13.57 -6.81 -9.10
CA ASN A 153 -13.93 -8.07 -9.78
C ASN A 153 -12.87 -8.49 -10.79
N GLU A 154 -12.27 -7.54 -11.52
CA GLU A 154 -11.14 -7.82 -12.41
C GLU A 154 -9.90 -8.28 -11.63
N TYR A 155 -9.62 -7.66 -10.49
CA TYR A 155 -8.48 -8.00 -9.64
C TYR A 155 -8.56 -9.46 -9.20
N ILE A 156 -9.72 -9.86 -8.68
CA ILE A 156 -9.96 -11.23 -8.24
C ILE A 156 -9.77 -12.22 -9.39
N LYS A 157 -10.29 -11.91 -10.59
CA LYS A 157 -10.14 -12.77 -11.77
C LYS A 157 -8.68 -12.93 -12.21
N ILE A 158 -7.90 -11.84 -12.22
CA ILE A 158 -6.48 -11.88 -12.59
C ILE A 158 -5.68 -12.67 -11.55
N ALA A 159 -5.92 -12.40 -10.27
CA ALA A 159 -5.25 -13.12 -9.18
C ALA A 159 -5.56 -14.63 -9.25
N GLN A 160 -6.82 -15.01 -9.44
CA GLN A 160 -7.23 -16.42 -9.61
C GLN A 160 -6.58 -17.09 -10.82
N ARG A 161 -6.47 -16.37 -11.94
CA ARG A 161 -5.82 -16.92 -13.13
C ARG A 161 -4.35 -17.25 -12.85
N ILE A 162 -3.61 -16.32 -12.24
CA ILE A 162 -2.19 -16.54 -11.93
C ILE A 162 -2.02 -17.70 -10.95
N VAL A 163 -2.89 -17.82 -9.95
CA VAL A 163 -2.89 -18.94 -9.01
C VAL A 163 -3.09 -20.28 -9.71
N ASN A 164 -4.04 -20.35 -10.64
CA ASN A 164 -4.30 -21.56 -11.42
C ASN A 164 -3.11 -21.91 -12.33
N ASP A 165 -2.42 -20.90 -12.86
CA ASP A 165 -1.24 -21.07 -13.69
C ASP A 165 0.01 -21.47 -12.86
N ASN A 166 0.07 -21.12 -11.56
CA ASN A 166 1.21 -21.30 -10.64
C ASN A 166 0.94 -22.33 -9.52
N GLU A 167 0.26 -23.44 -9.80
CA GLU A 167 0.04 -24.55 -8.86
C GLU A 167 -0.59 -24.16 -7.50
N GLY A 168 -1.37 -23.07 -7.47
CA GLY A 168 -2.14 -22.69 -6.28
C GLY A 168 -1.48 -21.65 -5.36
N VAL A 169 -0.34 -21.07 -5.72
CA VAL A 169 0.36 -20.08 -4.88
C VAL A 169 0.65 -18.78 -5.64
N LEU A 170 0.40 -17.62 -5.01
CA LEU A 170 0.89 -16.32 -5.48
C LEU A 170 2.25 -16.04 -4.85
N THR A 171 3.29 -15.93 -5.68
CA THR A 171 4.60 -15.45 -5.25
C THR A 171 4.60 -13.92 -5.07
N HIS A 172 5.64 -13.37 -4.43
CA HIS A 172 5.77 -11.91 -4.33
C HIS A 172 5.89 -11.20 -5.68
N LEU A 173 6.46 -11.87 -6.69
CA LEU A 173 6.56 -11.33 -8.04
C LEU A 173 5.19 -11.31 -8.73
N ASP A 174 4.37 -12.34 -8.54
CA ASP A 174 3.00 -12.37 -9.05
C ASP A 174 2.16 -11.23 -8.46
N MET A 175 2.30 -11.00 -7.16
CA MET A 175 1.68 -9.89 -6.46
C MET A 175 2.10 -8.55 -7.08
N GLN A 176 3.40 -8.29 -7.20
CA GLN A 176 3.90 -7.05 -7.81
C GLN A 176 3.40 -6.84 -9.24
N LYS A 177 3.29 -7.92 -10.03
CA LYS A 177 2.72 -7.90 -11.38
C LYS A 177 1.25 -7.51 -11.36
N ILE A 178 0.44 -8.10 -10.47
CA ILE A 178 -0.98 -7.72 -10.31
C ILE A 178 -1.09 -6.23 -9.98
N TYR A 179 -0.32 -5.76 -9.00
CA TYR A 179 -0.28 -4.34 -8.63
C TYR A 179 -0.02 -3.44 -9.85
N TYR A 180 1.00 -3.74 -10.65
CA TYR A 180 1.34 -2.95 -11.83
C TYR A 180 0.22 -2.91 -12.88
N LEU A 181 -0.44 -4.04 -13.12
CA LEU A 181 -1.57 -4.11 -14.06
C LEU A 181 -2.71 -3.17 -13.62
N PHE A 182 -3.00 -3.11 -12.33
CA PHE A 182 -4.03 -2.22 -11.80
C PHE A 182 -3.61 -0.76 -11.76
N LEU A 183 -2.35 -0.49 -11.44
CA LEU A 183 -1.78 0.86 -11.54
C LEU A 183 -1.96 1.44 -12.95
N LYS A 184 -1.66 0.63 -13.98
CA LYS A 184 -1.87 0.99 -15.40
C LYS A 184 -3.35 1.17 -15.75
N LYS A 185 -4.22 0.24 -15.36
CA LYS A 185 -5.67 0.31 -15.61
C LYS A 185 -6.32 1.54 -14.99
N MET A 186 -5.81 1.98 -13.84
CA MET A 186 -6.26 3.19 -13.14
C MET A 186 -5.59 4.47 -13.67
N ASN A 187 -4.75 4.38 -14.71
CA ASN A 187 -3.99 5.50 -15.28
C ASN A 187 -3.14 6.25 -14.25
N MET A 188 -2.65 5.54 -13.24
CA MET A 188 -1.80 6.10 -12.20
C MET A 188 -0.35 6.17 -12.69
N LYS A 189 0.22 7.37 -12.70
CA LYS A 189 1.60 7.65 -13.11
C LYS A 189 2.44 8.09 -11.93
N ASN A 190 3.76 8.02 -12.09
CA ASN A 190 4.73 8.51 -11.09
C ASN A 190 4.55 7.89 -9.70
N ILE A 191 4.06 6.65 -9.63
CA ILE A 191 4.04 5.86 -8.40
C ILE A 191 5.15 4.83 -8.47
N VAL A 192 5.98 4.83 -7.44
CA VAL A 192 7.02 3.84 -7.23
C VAL A 192 6.56 2.88 -6.15
N LEU A 193 6.60 1.58 -6.46
CA LEU A 193 6.48 0.53 -5.47
C LEU A 193 7.86 0.21 -4.90
N SER A 194 7.93 0.16 -3.58
CA SER A 194 9.11 -0.32 -2.87
C SER A 194 8.73 -1.47 -1.95
N LYS A 195 9.67 -2.39 -1.76
CA LYS A 195 9.54 -3.56 -0.89
C LYS A 195 10.61 -3.49 0.19
N ILE A 196 10.24 -3.79 1.42
CA ILE A 196 11.15 -3.95 2.54
C ILE A 196 10.98 -5.38 3.04
N GLU A 197 12.03 -6.17 2.88
CA GLU A 197 12.05 -7.54 3.38
C GLU A 197 12.27 -7.50 4.89
N TYR A 198 11.27 -7.92 5.65
CA TYR A 198 11.26 -7.69 7.09
C TYR A 198 12.42 -8.40 7.79
N ASN A 199 12.74 -9.62 7.35
CA ASN A 199 13.76 -10.46 7.98
C ASN A 199 15.19 -9.97 7.71
N THR A 200 15.44 -9.39 6.54
CA THR A 200 16.78 -8.94 6.13
C THR A 200 16.96 -7.43 6.27
N SER A 201 15.86 -6.69 6.52
CA SER A 201 15.82 -5.23 6.43
C SER A 201 16.34 -4.69 5.09
N THR A 202 16.23 -5.49 4.03
CA THR A 202 16.68 -5.11 2.68
C THR A 202 15.61 -4.25 2.02
N TYR A 203 16.02 -3.13 1.42
CA TYR A 203 15.16 -2.22 0.70
C TYR A 203 15.31 -2.45 -0.80
N LYS A 204 14.18 -2.62 -1.48
CA LYS A 204 14.13 -2.85 -2.92
C LYS A 204 13.18 -1.85 -3.58
N ILE A 205 13.58 -1.32 -4.74
CA ILE A 205 12.66 -0.67 -5.68
C ILE A 205 12.14 -1.74 -6.61
N VAL A 206 10.83 -1.77 -6.81
CA VAL A 206 10.21 -2.64 -7.81
C VAL A 206 10.04 -1.84 -9.10
N LYS A 207 10.83 -2.18 -10.11
CA LYS A 207 10.64 -1.72 -11.49
C LYS A 207 9.84 -2.75 -12.27
N PHE A 208 9.35 -2.37 -13.44
CA PHE A 208 8.61 -3.26 -14.32
C PHE A 208 9.17 -3.17 -15.73
N ASP A 209 9.35 -4.32 -16.37
CA ASP A 209 9.73 -4.39 -17.78
C ASP A 209 8.55 -3.98 -18.70
N ASN A 210 8.77 -3.99 -20.01
CA ASN A 210 7.74 -3.65 -21.01
C ASN A 210 6.52 -4.60 -20.97
N ASN A 211 6.70 -5.82 -20.46
CA ASN A 211 5.66 -6.84 -20.31
C ASN A 211 4.97 -6.77 -18.93
N GLY A 212 5.41 -5.86 -18.06
CA GLY A 212 4.92 -5.72 -16.69
C GLY A 212 5.44 -6.76 -15.72
N ASN A 213 6.52 -7.48 -16.05
CA ASN A 213 7.17 -8.35 -15.09
C ASN A 213 8.01 -7.50 -14.12
N PRO A 214 7.94 -7.79 -12.81
CA PRO A 214 8.70 -7.04 -11.81
C PRO A 214 10.20 -7.35 -11.89
N ILE A 215 11.00 -6.30 -11.67
CA ILE A 215 12.45 -6.35 -11.50
C ILE A 215 12.75 -5.66 -10.18
N GLU A 216 13.23 -6.41 -9.19
CA GLU A 216 13.61 -5.88 -7.89
C GLU A 216 15.06 -5.42 -7.90
N GLU A 217 15.29 -4.12 -7.65
CA GLU A 217 16.64 -3.55 -7.51
C GLU A 217 16.92 -3.24 -6.05
N THR A 218 17.97 -3.87 -5.50
CA THR A 218 18.44 -3.59 -4.15
C THR A 218 18.97 -2.16 -4.08
N CYS A 219 18.50 -1.41 -3.10
CA CYS A 219 19.01 -0.07 -2.85
C CYS A 219 20.20 -0.12 -1.88
N PRO A 220 21.26 0.67 -2.12
CA PRO A 220 22.33 0.86 -1.15
C PRO A 220 21.84 1.55 0.15
#